data_AF-A0A8G0L6W8-F1
#
_entry.id   AF-A0A8G0L6W8-F1
#
_cell.length_a   1.000
_cell.length_b   1.000
_cell.length_c   1.000
_cell.angle_alpha   90.00
_cell.angle_beta   90.00
_cell.angle_gamma   90.00
#
_symmetry.space_group_name_H-M   'P 1'
#
loop_
_entity.id
_entity.type
_entity.pdbx_description
1 polymer ?
#
loop_
_entity_poly.entity_id
_entity_poly.type
_entity_poly.pdbx_seq_one_letter_code
_entity_poly.pdbx_strand_id
1 'polypeptide(L)'
;MIERVSGKILINTTIDHQDIITHNKNALPFWSHIARSKAKAVYSSTRKDISHMDVHEVALKIQQVGITKDTIILVYHSSTFDLTLLRQFLESAGYFGVLPPDKNCIPMVNILRPHLSKRLPSGKLFPLRLDVLFPIMYPRHGLVGLNHQALVDCQQTRLVCMAYEELCRPIAERGREWQPNMVPTSGQTCILDWFTRREDAGDSKVNSDKTTHV
;
A
#
# COMPACT_ATOMS: atom_id res chain seq x y z
N MET A 1 -3.62 2.31 11.07
CA MET A 1 -3.44 3.77 10.95
C MET A 1 -2.00 4.14 11.30
N ILE A 2 -1.39 5.03 10.52
CA ILE A 2 -0.02 5.51 10.68
C ILE A 2 -0.03 7.03 10.66
N GLU A 3 0.75 7.65 11.53
CA GLU A 3 0.95 9.10 11.53
C GLU A 3 1.83 9.50 10.35
N ARG A 4 1.40 10.51 9.59
CA ARG A 4 1.98 10.85 8.29
C ARG A 4 3.42 11.33 8.40
N VAL A 5 3.76 12.21 9.35
CA VAL A 5 5.07 12.87 9.43
C VAL A 5 6.15 11.91 9.95
N SER A 6 5.99 11.43 11.18
CA SER A 6 6.92 10.53 11.86
C SER A 6 6.88 9.09 11.35
N GLY A 7 5.78 8.66 10.70
CA GLY A 7 5.59 7.26 10.32
C GLY A 7 5.28 6.34 11.51
N LYS A 8 5.02 6.90 12.70
CA LYS A 8 4.64 6.13 13.89
C LYS A 8 3.34 5.38 13.64
N ILE A 9 3.36 4.07 13.92
CA ILE A 9 2.17 3.23 13.89
C ILE A 9 1.29 3.63 15.08
N LEU A 10 0.08 4.10 14.80
CA LEU A 10 -0.87 4.52 15.84
C LEU A 10 -1.78 3.37 16.25
N ILE A 11 -2.31 2.66 15.24
CA ILE A 11 -3.26 1.56 15.41
C ILE A 11 -2.91 0.47 14.40
N ASN A 12 -2.57 -0.73 14.87
CA ASN A 12 -2.35 -1.93 14.06
C ASN A 12 -2.99 -3.12 14.79
N THR A 13 -4.30 -3.26 14.65
CA THR A 13 -5.11 -4.22 15.40
C THR A 13 -6.11 -4.90 14.50
N THR A 14 -6.42 -6.16 14.80
CA THR A 14 -7.70 -6.77 14.44
C THR A 14 -8.74 -6.38 15.48
N ILE A 15 -9.98 -6.18 15.03
CA ILE A 15 -11.09 -5.81 15.90
C ILE A 15 -11.93 -7.06 16.12
N ASP A 16 -12.08 -7.46 17.37
CA ASP A 16 -12.93 -8.57 17.75
C ASP A 16 -14.38 -8.07 17.79
N HIS A 17 -15.21 -8.66 16.94
CA HIS A 17 -16.64 -8.38 16.91
C HIS A 17 -17.33 -9.47 17.73
N GLN A 18 -17.84 -9.13 18.92
CA GLN A 18 -18.52 -10.10 19.81
C GLN A 18 -19.75 -10.72 19.15
N ASP A 19 -20.43 -9.97 18.29
CA ASP A 19 -21.42 -10.51 17.37
C ASP A 19 -20.74 -10.96 16.09
N ILE A 20 -20.63 -12.27 15.86
CA ILE A 20 -20.25 -12.81 14.56
C ILE A 20 -21.14 -12.12 13.53
N ILE A 21 -20.57 -11.24 12.72
CA ILE A 21 -21.29 -10.59 11.63
C ILE A 21 -21.76 -11.72 10.73
N THR A 22 -23.02 -12.13 10.89
CA THR A 22 -23.75 -12.84 9.86
C THR A 22 -23.86 -11.86 8.71
N HIS A 23 -22.80 -11.80 7.90
CA HIS A 23 -22.79 -11.05 6.66
C HIS A 23 -23.87 -11.66 5.79
N ASN A 24 -25.03 -11.01 5.79
CA ASN A 24 -26.16 -11.26 4.90
C ASN A 24 -26.75 -12.68 5.02
N LYS A 25 -27.92 -12.81 5.67
CA LYS A 25 -28.70 -14.07 5.69
C LYS A 25 -29.07 -14.57 4.27
N ASN A 26 -28.91 -13.73 3.24
CA ASN A 26 -29.15 -14.03 1.84
C ASN A 26 -27.87 -14.26 1.01
N ALA A 27 -26.67 -14.32 1.63
CA ALA A 27 -25.45 -14.62 0.90
C ALA A 27 -25.43 -16.09 0.44
N LEU A 28 -25.21 -16.33 -0.86
CA LEU A 28 -25.08 -17.68 -1.40
C LEU A 28 -23.96 -18.44 -0.64
N PRO A 29 -24.13 -19.75 -0.37
CA PRO A 29 -23.20 -20.55 0.47
C PRO A 29 -21.73 -20.44 0.04
N PHE A 30 -21.47 -20.31 -1.25
CA PHE A 30 -20.12 -20.15 -1.78
C PHE A 30 -19.39 -18.91 -1.25
N TRP A 31 -20.09 -17.76 -1.15
CA TRP A 31 -19.51 -16.51 -0.64
C TRP A 31 -19.22 -16.58 0.86
N SER A 32 -20.04 -17.31 1.63
CA SER A 32 -19.79 -17.49 3.06
C SER A 32 -18.58 -18.38 3.33
N HIS A 33 -18.31 -19.38 2.48
CA HIS A 33 -17.08 -20.19 2.54
C HIS A 33 -15.83 -19.37 2.20
N ILE A 34 -15.87 -18.53 1.16
CA ILE A 34 -14.76 -17.63 0.81
C ILE A 34 -14.52 -16.61 1.93
N ALA A 35 -15.59 -16.00 2.46
CA ALA A 35 -15.50 -15.06 3.56
C ALA A 35 -14.89 -15.73 4.81
N ARG A 36 -15.30 -16.96 5.13
CA ARG A 36 -14.75 -17.72 6.26
C ARG A 36 -13.29 -18.09 6.06
N SER A 37 -12.87 -18.43 4.83
CA SER A 37 -11.46 -18.70 4.52
C SER A 37 -10.60 -17.43 4.62
N LYS A 38 -11.08 -16.31 4.08
CA LYS A 38 -10.44 -14.99 4.20
C LYS A 38 -10.37 -14.52 5.66
N ALA A 39 -11.44 -14.69 6.42
CA ALA A 39 -11.48 -14.41 7.86
C ALA A 39 -10.47 -15.29 8.61
N LYS A 40 -10.44 -16.60 8.34
CA LYS A 40 -9.46 -17.51 8.95
C LYS A 40 -8.02 -17.10 8.66
N ALA A 41 -7.73 -16.58 7.47
CA ALA A 41 -6.39 -16.06 7.15
C ALA A 41 -6.06 -14.75 7.90
N VAL A 42 -7.04 -13.85 8.02
CA VAL A 42 -6.89 -12.56 8.72
C VAL A 42 -6.78 -12.73 10.24
N TYR A 43 -7.62 -13.59 10.83
CA TYR A 43 -7.66 -13.92 12.26
C TYR A 43 -6.80 -15.15 12.63
N SER A 44 -5.92 -15.60 11.74
CA SER A 44 -5.03 -16.72 12.08
C SER A 44 -4.07 -16.30 13.19
N SER A 45 -4.03 -17.09 14.27
CA SER A 45 -3.12 -16.93 15.41
C SER A 45 -1.63 -16.97 15.05
N THR A 46 -1.29 -17.28 13.80
CA THR A 46 0.05 -17.20 13.24
C THR A 46 0.58 -15.78 13.04
N ARG A 47 -0.27 -14.73 13.08
CA ARG A 47 0.18 -13.33 13.04
C ARG A 47 0.54 -12.85 14.45
N LYS A 48 1.77 -13.12 14.88
CA LYS A 48 2.25 -12.83 16.25
C LYS A 48 2.26 -11.34 16.65
N ASP A 49 2.22 -10.42 15.68
CA ASP A 49 2.43 -8.97 15.92
C ASP A 49 1.18 -8.09 15.72
N ILE A 50 -0.01 -8.69 15.59
CA ILE A 50 -1.27 -7.93 15.49
C ILE A 50 -2.04 -8.07 16.81
N SER A 51 -2.27 -6.94 17.47
CA SER A 51 -3.12 -6.92 18.67
C SER A 51 -4.57 -7.26 18.27
N HIS A 52 -5.29 -7.90 19.18
CA HIS A 52 -6.75 -7.98 19.11
C HIS A 52 -7.31 -6.94 20.07
N MET A 53 -8.32 -6.19 19.63
CA MET A 53 -8.97 -5.17 20.44
C MET A 53 -10.48 -5.29 20.31
N ASP A 54 -11.21 -5.16 21.41
CA ASP A 54 -12.65 -4.95 21.38
C ASP A 54 -13.00 -3.48 21.05
N VAL A 55 -14.30 -3.17 20.97
CA VAL A 55 -14.78 -1.81 20.65
C VAL A 55 -14.33 -0.75 21.66
N HIS A 56 -14.24 -1.10 22.94
CA HIS A 56 -13.85 -0.19 24.02
C HIS A 56 -12.35 0.10 23.95
N GLU A 57 -11.54 -0.94 23.71
CA GLU A 57 -10.10 -0.82 23.54
C GLU A 57 -9.74 0.00 22.30
N VAL A 58 -10.46 -0.20 21.18
CA VAL A 58 -10.28 0.62 19.97
C VAL A 58 -10.63 2.09 20.25
N ALA A 59 -11.77 2.36 20.89
CA ALA A 59 -12.19 3.72 21.21
C ALA A 59 -11.16 4.43 22.11
N LEU A 60 -10.73 3.75 23.17
CA LEU A 60 -9.70 4.24 24.08
C LEU A 60 -8.38 4.49 23.33
N LYS A 61 -7.97 3.57 22.46
CA LYS A 61 -6.73 3.70 21.70
C LYS A 61 -6.76 4.91 20.78
N ILE A 62 -7.88 5.13 20.05
CA ILE A 62 -8.06 6.29 19.16
C ILE A 62 -7.87 7.61 19.94
N GLN A 63 -8.47 7.70 21.14
CA GLN A 63 -8.33 8.88 21.99
C GLN A 63 -6.89 9.04 22.52
N GLN A 64 -6.27 7.96 22.99
CA GLN A 64 -4.90 7.97 23.51
C GLN A 64 -3.86 8.40 22.48
N VAL A 65 -4.05 8.01 21.21
CA VAL A 65 -3.16 8.43 20.12
C VAL A 65 -3.45 9.84 19.61
N GLY A 66 -4.42 10.54 20.21
CA GLY A 66 -4.73 11.94 19.92
C GLY A 66 -5.50 12.15 18.62
N ILE A 67 -6.20 11.13 18.09
CA ILE A 67 -7.12 11.33 16.98
C ILE A 67 -8.36 12.05 17.52
N THR A 68 -8.71 13.15 16.86
CA THR A 68 -9.84 14.02 17.22
C THR A 68 -10.73 14.27 16.00
N LYS A 69 -11.89 14.90 16.22
CA LYS A 69 -12.78 15.34 15.13
C LYS A 69 -12.10 16.26 14.10
N ASP A 70 -11.02 16.92 14.47
CA ASP A 70 -10.27 17.86 13.62
C ASP A 70 -9.12 17.19 12.87
N THR A 71 -8.84 15.91 13.17
CA THR A 71 -7.80 15.13 12.48
C THR A 71 -8.20 14.88 11.03
N ILE A 72 -7.24 15.01 10.11
CA ILE A 72 -7.41 14.64 8.70
C ILE A 72 -6.92 13.22 8.51
N ILE A 73 -7.74 12.37 7.89
CA ILE A 73 -7.37 10.98 7.55
C ILE A 73 -7.24 10.85 6.04
N LEU A 74 -6.08 10.37 5.58
CA LEU A 74 -5.87 10.03 4.17
C LEU A 74 -6.21 8.56 3.96
N VAL A 75 -7.08 8.26 3.01
CA VAL A 75 -7.52 6.90 2.68
C VAL A 75 -7.15 6.57 1.25
N TYR A 76 -6.43 5.47 1.03
CA TYR A 76 -6.11 5.01 -0.32
C TYR A 76 -7.24 4.17 -0.91
N HIS A 77 -8.34 4.85 -1.23
CA HIS A 77 -9.48 4.28 -1.93
C HIS A 77 -10.25 5.40 -2.63
N SER A 78 -11.29 5.08 -3.41
CA SER A 78 -12.22 6.06 -3.99
C SER A 78 -13.34 6.48 -3.03
N SER A 79 -13.42 5.85 -1.87
CA SER A 79 -14.43 6.09 -0.83
C SER A 79 -13.80 5.92 0.56
N THR A 80 -14.52 6.36 1.59
CA THR A 80 -14.09 6.26 3.01
C THR A 80 -14.83 5.13 3.74
N PHE A 81 -15.27 4.10 3.02
CA PHE A 81 -16.18 3.06 3.52
C PHE A 81 -15.66 2.36 4.79
N ASP A 82 -14.37 2.04 4.85
CA ASP A 82 -13.78 1.41 6.03
C ASP A 82 -13.90 2.30 7.29
N LEU A 83 -13.77 3.63 7.14
CA LEU A 83 -13.97 4.57 8.24
C LEU A 83 -15.44 4.72 8.60
N THR A 84 -16.34 4.67 7.62
CA THR A 84 -17.79 4.64 7.88
C THR A 84 -18.17 3.42 8.71
N LEU A 85 -17.66 2.23 8.34
CA LEU A 85 -17.89 1.00 9.11
C LEU A 85 -17.31 1.10 10.53
N LEU A 86 -16.07 1.58 10.67
CA LEU A 86 -15.45 1.75 11.98
C LEU A 86 -16.22 2.73 12.87
N ARG A 87 -16.75 3.81 12.28
CA ARG A 87 -17.58 4.78 13.01
C ARG A 87 -18.89 4.14 13.48
N GLN A 88 -19.60 3.45 12.60
CA GLN A 88 -20.84 2.74 12.95
C GLN A 88 -20.60 1.71 14.05
N PHE A 89 -19.48 0.99 13.97
CA PHE A 89 -19.07 0.05 14.99
C PHE A 89 -18.87 0.73 16.36
N LEU A 90 -18.14 1.85 16.41
CA LEU A 90 -17.94 2.62 17.64
C LEU A 90 -19.25 3.20 18.19
N GLU A 91 -20.09 3.77 17.32
CA GLU A 91 -21.39 4.34 17.69
C GLU A 91 -22.36 3.28 18.23
N SER A 92 -22.30 2.05 17.72
CA SER A 92 -23.13 0.94 18.23
C SER A 92 -22.83 0.58 19.70
N ALA A 93 -21.62 0.89 20.17
CA ALA A 93 -21.20 0.73 21.56
C ALA A 93 -21.29 2.04 22.38
N GLY A 94 -21.93 3.09 21.84
CA GLY A 94 -22.14 4.37 22.50
C GLY A 94 -21.00 5.37 22.36
N TYR A 95 -19.99 5.10 21.53
CA TYR A 95 -18.87 6.03 21.29
C TYR A 95 -19.15 6.93 20.09
N PHE A 96 -19.64 8.13 20.37
CA PHE A 96 -19.94 9.15 19.34
C PHE A 96 -18.78 10.15 19.19
N GLY A 97 -18.54 10.59 17.94
CA GLY A 97 -17.57 11.67 17.67
C GLY A 97 -16.11 11.34 17.96
N VAL A 98 -15.77 10.06 18.16
CA VAL A 98 -14.41 9.59 18.41
C VAL A 98 -13.53 9.68 17.16
N LEU A 99 -14.13 9.45 15.98
CA LEU A 99 -13.44 9.58 14.70
C LEU A 99 -13.77 10.92 14.02
N PRO A 100 -12.88 11.41 13.14
CA PRO A 100 -13.17 12.55 12.27
C PRO A 100 -14.46 12.35 11.46
N PRO A 101 -15.19 13.43 11.15
CA PRO A 101 -16.30 13.37 10.20
C PRO A 101 -15.81 13.09 8.78
N ASP A 102 -16.70 12.65 7.89
CA ASP A 102 -16.33 12.25 6.52
C ASP A 102 -15.66 13.37 5.72
N LYS A 103 -16.02 14.65 5.98
CA LYS A 103 -15.36 15.81 5.35
C LYS A 103 -13.85 15.91 5.65
N ASN A 104 -13.38 15.30 6.74
CA ASN A 104 -11.97 15.24 7.11
C ASN A 104 -11.29 13.96 6.61
N CYS A 105 -12.01 13.08 5.93
CA CYS A 105 -11.53 11.82 5.41
C CYS A 105 -11.33 11.96 3.89
N ILE A 106 -10.08 11.94 3.45
CA ILE A 106 -9.70 12.33 2.09
C ILE A 106 -9.36 11.06 1.27
N PRO A 107 -10.21 10.67 0.28
CA PRO A 107 -9.95 9.55 -0.60
C PRO A 107 -8.91 9.91 -1.67
N MET A 108 -7.69 9.41 -1.50
CA MET A 108 -6.53 9.77 -2.35
C MET A 108 -6.72 9.39 -3.82
N VAL A 109 -7.47 8.33 -4.14
CA VAL A 109 -7.71 7.92 -5.53
C VAL A 109 -8.45 9.00 -6.31
N ASN A 110 -9.37 9.72 -5.65
CA ASN A 110 -10.15 10.79 -6.27
C ASN A 110 -9.27 12.03 -6.55
N ILE A 111 -8.26 12.26 -5.71
CA ILE A 111 -7.25 13.32 -5.92
C ILE A 111 -6.31 12.95 -7.08
N LEU A 112 -5.84 11.71 -7.14
CA LEU A 112 -4.85 11.28 -8.14
C LEU A 112 -5.46 11.11 -9.54
N ARG A 113 -6.73 10.69 -9.64
CA ARG A 113 -7.38 10.35 -10.92
C ARG A 113 -7.36 11.46 -11.97
N PRO A 114 -7.68 12.73 -11.66
CA PRO A 114 -7.63 13.81 -12.64
C PRO A 114 -6.23 14.01 -13.25
N HIS A 115 -5.17 13.85 -12.46
CA HIS A 115 -3.78 14.00 -12.91
C HIS A 115 -3.28 12.83 -13.77
N LEU A 116 -3.99 11.69 -13.73
CA LEU A 116 -3.70 10.47 -14.49
C LEU A 116 -4.89 10.12 -15.41
N SER A 117 -5.50 11.14 -15.99
CA SER A 117 -6.69 11.05 -16.85
C SER A 117 -6.38 10.57 -18.27
N LYS A 118 -5.12 10.65 -18.71
CA LYS A 118 -4.72 10.19 -20.03
C LYS A 118 -4.92 8.67 -20.14
N ARG A 119 -5.64 8.26 -21.18
CA ARG A 119 -5.85 6.83 -21.46
C ARG A 119 -4.54 6.21 -21.92
N LEU A 120 -4.31 4.97 -21.50
CA LEU A 120 -3.28 4.10 -22.04
C LEU A 120 -3.55 3.83 -23.53
N PRO A 121 -2.54 3.36 -24.30
CA PRO A 121 -2.74 2.97 -25.70
C PRO A 121 -3.88 1.96 -25.92
N SER A 122 -4.16 1.14 -24.90
CA SER A 122 -5.31 0.20 -24.87
C SER A 122 -6.68 0.87 -24.71
N GLY A 123 -6.73 2.20 -24.63
CA GLY A 123 -7.94 2.97 -24.33
C GLY A 123 -8.37 2.89 -22.86
N LYS A 124 -7.70 2.12 -22.00
CA LYS A 124 -8.05 2.02 -20.56
C LYS A 124 -7.44 3.17 -19.77
N LEU A 125 -8.09 3.55 -18.67
CA LEU A 125 -7.48 4.46 -17.69
C LEU A 125 -6.33 3.76 -16.96
N PHE A 126 -5.34 4.55 -16.55
CA PHE A 126 -4.26 4.01 -15.72
C PHE A 126 -4.82 3.47 -14.39
N PRO A 127 -4.49 2.22 -14.00
CA PRO A 127 -4.97 1.63 -12.75
C PRO A 127 -4.32 2.32 -11.54
N LEU A 128 -5.14 2.87 -10.63
CA LEU A 128 -4.67 3.53 -9.40
C LEU A 128 -4.68 2.60 -8.19
N ARG A 129 -4.72 1.29 -8.41
CA ARG A 129 -4.62 0.34 -7.28
C ARG A 129 -3.23 0.47 -6.65
N LEU A 130 -3.16 0.33 -5.33
CA LEU A 130 -1.93 0.58 -4.59
C LEU A 130 -0.81 -0.39 -4.99
N ASP A 131 -1.17 -1.65 -5.22
CA ASP A 131 -0.29 -2.72 -5.71
C ASP A 131 0.31 -2.43 -7.10
N VAL A 132 -0.29 -1.52 -7.87
CA VAL A 132 0.22 -1.08 -9.18
C VAL A 132 0.98 0.23 -9.08
N LEU A 133 0.44 1.23 -8.38
CA LEU A 133 1.05 2.55 -8.31
C LEU A 133 2.32 2.56 -7.46
N PHE A 134 2.31 1.86 -6.33
CA PHE A 134 3.43 1.87 -5.38
C PHE A 134 4.75 1.37 -6.00
N PRO A 135 4.81 0.23 -6.71
CA PRO A 135 6.05 -0.24 -7.33
C PRO A 135 6.58 0.69 -8.44
N ILE A 136 5.73 1.51 -9.05
CA ILE A 136 6.14 2.49 -10.06
C ILE A 136 6.81 3.69 -9.41
N MET A 137 6.27 4.17 -8.28
CA MET A 137 6.83 5.29 -7.54
C MET A 137 8.07 4.90 -6.72
N TYR A 138 8.10 3.68 -6.18
CA TYR A 138 9.15 3.17 -5.32
C TYR A 138 9.66 1.81 -5.81
N PRO A 139 10.35 1.76 -6.96
CA PRO A 139 10.83 0.51 -7.53
C PRO A 139 11.80 -0.19 -6.57
N ARG A 140 11.63 -1.51 -6.42
CA ARG A 140 12.43 -2.38 -5.52
C ARG A 140 12.32 -2.07 -4.03
N HIS A 141 11.36 -1.25 -3.60
CA HIS A 141 11.12 -1.05 -2.17
C HIS A 141 10.72 -2.35 -1.50
N GLY A 142 11.17 -2.59 -0.26
CA GLY A 142 10.89 -3.82 0.49
C GLY A 142 9.41 -4.10 0.84
N LEU A 143 8.52 -3.18 0.47
CA LEU A 143 7.07 -3.34 0.65
C LEU A 143 6.37 -3.78 -0.64
N VAL A 144 7.06 -3.81 -1.78
CA VAL A 144 6.49 -4.24 -3.06
C VAL A 144 6.04 -5.70 -2.96
N GLY A 145 4.79 -5.97 -3.36
CA GLY A 145 4.20 -7.31 -3.35
C GLY A 145 3.66 -7.77 -1.99
N LEU A 146 3.76 -6.94 -0.94
CA LEU A 146 3.27 -7.26 0.41
C LEU A 146 1.86 -6.70 0.71
N ASN A 147 1.12 -6.32 -0.34
CA ASN A 147 -0.24 -5.77 -0.28
C ASN A 147 -1.25 -6.72 0.40
N HIS A 148 -2.43 -6.17 0.76
CA HIS A 148 -3.51 -6.88 1.47
C HIS A 148 -3.21 -7.14 2.96
N GLN A 149 -2.24 -6.43 3.51
CA GLN A 149 -2.04 -6.31 4.95
C GLN A 149 -2.27 -4.86 5.31
N ALA A 150 -3.21 -4.59 6.22
CA ALA A 150 -3.65 -3.22 6.54
C ALA A 150 -2.48 -2.30 6.92
N LEU A 151 -1.50 -2.81 7.68
CA LEU A 151 -0.29 -2.05 8.03
C LEU A 151 0.56 -1.73 6.80
N VAL A 152 0.85 -2.73 5.95
CA VAL A 152 1.64 -2.54 4.73
C VAL A 152 0.94 -1.56 3.79
N ASP A 153 -0.37 -1.72 3.58
CA ASP A 153 -1.14 -0.81 2.72
C ASP A 153 -1.14 0.62 3.30
N CYS A 154 -1.18 0.80 4.63
CA CYS A 154 -0.98 2.12 5.27
C CYS A 154 0.43 2.68 5.03
N GLN A 155 1.48 1.86 5.14
CA GLN A 155 2.86 2.28 4.91
C GLN A 155 3.09 2.69 3.45
N GLN A 156 2.63 1.87 2.50
CA GLN A 156 2.66 2.18 1.08
C GLN A 156 1.86 3.45 0.77
N THR A 157 0.66 3.60 1.35
CA THR A 157 -0.17 4.81 1.19
C THR A 157 0.59 6.05 1.65
N ARG A 158 1.22 6.02 2.83
CA ARG A 158 2.03 7.13 3.35
C ARG A 158 3.12 7.52 2.36
N LEU A 159 3.86 6.55 1.84
CA LEU A 159 4.93 6.78 0.86
C LEU A 159 4.38 7.36 -0.45
N VAL A 160 3.25 6.86 -0.96
CA VAL A 160 2.59 7.44 -2.15
C VAL A 160 2.16 8.89 -1.91
N CYS A 161 1.63 9.22 -0.73
CA CYS A 161 1.29 10.61 -0.41
C CYS A 161 2.53 11.51 -0.37
N MET A 162 3.64 11.04 0.21
CA MET A 162 4.90 11.79 0.21
C MET A 162 5.44 11.99 -1.22
N ALA A 163 5.40 10.95 -2.05
CA ALA A 163 5.78 11.03 -3.46
C ALA A 163 4.92 12.06 -4.22
N TYR A 164 3.62 12.04 -3.98
CA TYR A 164 2.69 12.96 -4.63
C TYR A 164 3.01 14.41 -4.26
N GLU A 165 3.37 14.70 -3.01
CA GLU A 165 3.79 16.05 -2.60
C GLU A 165 5.05 16.52 -3.33
N GLU A 166 6.05 15.65 -3.48
CA GLU A 166 7.24 15.95 -4.28
C GLU A 166 6.86 16.24 -5.74
N LEU A 167 5.95 15.47 -6.32
CA LEU A 167 5.47 15.69 -7.68
C LEU A 167 4.65 16.97 -7.85
N CYS A 168 4.01 17.47 -6.80
CA CYS A 168 3.30 18.74 -6.79
C CYS A 168 4.23 19.97 -6.70
N ARG A 169 5.48 19.81 -6.25
CA ARG A 169 6.45 20.92 -6.19
C ARG A 169 7.08 21.22 -7.56
N PRO A 170 7.53 22.46 -7.80
CA PRO A 170 8.41 22.78 -8.92
C PRO A 170 9.63 21.86 -8.94
N ILE A 171 10.10 21.46 -10.14
CA ILE A 171 11.20 20.48 -10.29
C ILE A 171 12.44 20.87 -9.47
N ALA A 172 12.78 22.16 -9.43
CA ALA A 172 13.95 22.67 -8.71
C ALA A 172 13.86 22.51 -7.16
N GLU A 173 12.66 22.35 -6.61
CA GLU A 173 12.40 22.23 -5.16
C GLU A 173 12.21 20.78 -4.70
N ARG A 174 12.23 19.82 -5.63
CA ARG A 174 12.04 18.40 -5.32
C ARG A 174 13.29 17.79 -4.71
N GLY A 175 13.10 16.76 -3.88
CA GLY A 175 14.18 15.84 -3.50
C GLY A 175 14.91 15.29 -4.72
N ARG A 176 16.22 15.02 -4.59
CA ARG A 176 17.08 14.62 -5.73
C ARG A 176 16.51 13.42 -6.49
N GLU A 177 15.96 12.44 -5.79
CA GLU A 177 15.37 11.23 -6.34
C GLU A 177 14.06 11.47 -7.14
N TRP A 178 13.44 12.64 -6.99
CA TRP A 178 12.22 13.06 -7.69
C TRP A 178 12.50 14.06 -8.82
N GLN A 179 13.77 14.40 -9.07
CA GLN A 179 14.20 15.24 -10.18
C GLN A 179 14.52 14.38 -11.41
N PRO A 180 13.85 14.60 -12.56
CA PRO A 180 13.98 13.73 -13.74
C PRO A 180 15.41 13.57 -14.28
N ASN A 181 16.23 14.60 -14.15
CA ASN A 181 17.63 14.67 -14.58
C ASN A 181 18.61 13.98 -13.62
N MET A 182 18.17 13.67 -12.40
CA MET A 182 19.02 13.09 -11.35
C MET A 182 18.71 11.61 -11.12
N VAL A 183 17.58 11.11 -11.62
CA VAL A 183 17.32 9.67 -11.69
C VAL A 183 18.38 9.10 -12.64
N PRO A 184 19.30 8.25 -12.17
CA PRO A 184 20.24 7.60 -13.06
C PRO A 184 19.40 6.93 -14.15
N THR A 185 19.70 7.20 -15.42
CA THR A 185 19.31 6.29 -16.49
C THR A 185 20.02 4.99 -16.16
N SER A 186 19.39 4.18 -15.31
CA SER A 186 19.72 2.79 -15.18
C SER A 186 19.67 2.31 -16.62
N GLY A 187 20.84 1.97 -17.18
CA GLY A 187 20.92 1.25 -18.43
C GLY A 187 20.07 0.03 -18.19
N GLN A 188 18.81 0.11 -18.61
CA GLN A 188 17.83 -0.90 -18.35
C GLN A 188 18.27 -2.01 -19.27
N THR A 189 19.16 -2.87 -18.77
CA THR A 189 19.55 -4.05 -19.50
C THR A 189 18.29 -4.88 -19.57
N CYS A 190 17.70 -4.93 -20.74
CA CYS A 190 16.65 -5.88 -21.05
C CYS A 190 17.16 -7.27 -20.62
N ILE A 191 16.27 -8.18 -20.23
CA ILE A 191 16.69 -9.57 -20.01
C ILE A 191 17.41 -10.14 -21.24
N LEU A 192 17.10 -9.62 -22.44
CA LEU A 192 17.80 -9.90 -23.68
C LEU A 192 19.26 -9.43 -23.66
N ASP A 193 19.56 -8.26 -23.07
CA ASP A 193 20.93 -7.73 -22.96
C ASP A 193 21.79 -8.57 -21.99
N TRP A 194 21.15 -9.30 -21.06
CA TRP A 194 21.84 -10.26 -20.21
C TRP A 194 22.25 -11.52 -20.97
N PHE A 195 21.44 -11.96 -21.93
CA PHE A 195 21.77 -13.13 -22.77
C PHE A 195 22.94 -12.82 -23.73
N THR A 196 22.98 -11.62 -24.32
CA THR A 196 24.07 -11.23 -25.23
C THR A 196 25.44 -11.17 -24.53
N ARG A 197 25.48 -10.69 -23.28
CA ARG A 197 26.73 -10.65 -22.49
C ARG A 197 27.34 -12.02 -22.17
N ARG A 198 26.56 -13.10 -22.29
CA ARG A 198 27.05 -14.46 -22.06
C ARG A 198 27.69 -15.07 -23.30
N GLU A 199 27.26 -14.68 -24.48
CA GLU A 199 27.83 -15.15 -25.74
C GLU A 199 29.23 -14.55 -25.96
N ASP A 200 29.40 -13.26 -25.68
CA ASP A 200 30.70 -12.58 -25.80
C ASP A 200 31.75 -13.07 -24.79
N ALA A 201 31.31 -13.60 -23.64
CA ALA A 201 32.21 -14.16 -22.61
C ALA A 201 32.64 -15.61 -22.91
N GLY A 202 32.03 -16.28 -23.90
CA GLY A 202 32.30 -17.66 -24.28
C GLY A 202 33.47 -17.84 -25.25
N ASP A 203 33.82 -16.81 -26.02
CA ASP A 203 34.81 -16.92 -27.10
C ASP A 203 36.26 -16.56 -26.72
N SER A 204 36.51 -16.15 -25.47
CA SER A 204 37.84 -15.73 -25.02
C SER A 204 38.72 -16.85 -24.45
N LYS A 205 38.43 -18.13 -24.71
CA LYS A 205 39.20 -19.27 -24.16
C LYS A 205 39.55 -20.38 -25.16
N VAL A 206 40.16 -20.07 -26.31
CA VAL A 206 41.05 -21.05 -26.98
C VAL A 206 42.16 -20.32 -27.76
N ASN A 207 43.32 -20.11 -27.16
CA ASN A 207 44.64 -20.35 -27.79
C ASN A 207 45.79 -19.96 -26.86
N SER A 208 46.17 -20.89 -26.01
CA SER A 208 47.54 -20.96 -25.49
C SER A 208 47.81 -22.43 -25.18
N ASP A 209 48.32 -23.18 -26.16
CA ASP A 209 49.40 -24.14 -25.91
C ASP A 209 49.82 -24.89 -27.17
N LYS A 210 51.13 -25.20 -27.18
CA LYS A 210 51.92 -25.99 -28.14
C LYS A 210 52.55 -25.11 -29.23
N THR A 211 53.88 -24.93 -29.25
CA THR A 211 54.81 -26.04 -29.51
C THR A 211 56.22 -25.70 -29.03
N THR A 212 56.85 -26.63 -28.29
CA THR A 212 58.28 -26.69 -28.01
C THR A 212 58.76 -28.10 -28.36
N HIS A 213 60.01 -28.19 -28.87
CA HIS A 213 60.77 -29.36 -29.34
C HIS A 213 60.43 -29.79 -30.78
N VAL A 214 61.38 -29.83 -31.72
CA VAL A 214 62.78 -30.33 -31.65
C VAL A 214 63.78 -29.32 -32.21
#